data_AF-A0A8C0H285-F1
#
_entry.id   AF-A0A8C0H285-F1
#
_cell.length_a   1.000
_cell.length_b   1.000
_cell.length_c   1.000
_cell.angle_alpha   90.00
_cell.angle_beta   90.00
_cell.angle_gamma   90.00
#
_symmetry.space_group_name_H-M   'P 1'
#
loop_
_entity.id
_entity.type
_entity.pdbx_description
1 polymer ?
#
loop_
_entity_poly.entity_id
_entity_poly.type
_entity_poly.pdbx_seq_one_letter_code
_entity_poly.pdbx_strand_id
1 'polypeptide(L)'
;MEENKGQSAGATRTQFTAVGDLRRSWQSWAEDHIDYQRQNPFSNDSKPVTKSVHPQRGDPIYGRPPEGSKTEQRGKDAHTHVGKEVEELCLIMRNIGEKGDDGNVLFSCLLLSQEVYMAVSAVPFAGNLEGPL
;
A
#
# COMPACT_ATOMS: atom_id res chain seq x y z
N MET A 1 26.31 -57.61 13.53
CA MET A 1 25.71 -56.78 12.46
C MET A 1 24.23 -56.69 12.77
N GLU A 2 23.80 -55.61 13.41
CA GLU A 2 22.37 -55.31 13.55
C GLU A 2 22.14 -53.88 13.11
N GLU A 3 21.24 -53.75 12.16
CA GLU A 3 20.93 -52.59 11.35
C GLU A 3 19.87 -51.74 12.07
N ASN A 4 20.15 -50.46 12.31
CA ASN A 4 19.25 -49.55 13.02
C ASN A 4 18.32 -48.84 12.02
N LYS A 5 17.07 -49.32 11.91
CA LYS A 5 16.00 -48.70 11.12
C LYS A 5 14.99 -48.03 12.07
N GLY A 6 15.36 -46.86 12.61
CA GLY A 6 14.58 -46.18 13.65
C GLY A 6 14.26 -44.71 13.42
N GLN A 7 14.58 -44.11 12.27
CA GLN A 7 14.43 -42.65 12.07
C GLN A 7 13.90 -42.31 10.66
N SER A 8 12.58 -42.30 10.48
CA SER A 8 11.96 -41.75 9.25
C SER A 8 10.49 -41.31 9.43
N ALA A 9 9.76 -41.87 10.40
CA ALA A 9 8.32 -41.62 10.56
C ALA A 9 7.94 -40.22 11.11
N GLY A 10 8.83 -39.55 11.83
CA GLY A 10 8.54 -38.25 12.45
C GLY A 10 8.54 -37.07 11.47
N ALA A 11 9.44 -37.07 10.49
CA ALA A 11 9.58 -35.97 9.52
C ALA A 11 8.46 -35.96 8.46
N THR A 12 8.03 -37.14 8.01
CA THR A 12 6.98 -37.28 6.99
C THR A 12 5.60 -36.89 7.54
N ARG A 13 5.31 -37.17 8.82
CA ARG A 13 4.07 -36.76 9.47
C ARG A 13 3.94 -35.24 9.60
N THR A 14 5.01 -34.56 10.00
CA THR A 14 5.05 -33.09 10.11
C THR A 14 4.93 -32.39 8.74
N GLN A 15 5.52 -32.97 7.69
CA GLN A 15 5.35 -32.44 6.33
C GLN A 15 3.92 -32.63 5.80
N PHE A 16 3.29 -33.78 6.06
CA PHE A 16 1.92 -34.03 5.64
C PHE A 16 0.91 -33.11 6.37
N THR A 17 1.16 -32.80 7.64
CA THR A 17 0.33 -31.83 8.37
C THR A 17 0.51 -30.42 7.81
N ALA A 18 1.73 -29.99 7.49
CA ALA A 18 2.01 -28.67 6.93
C ALA A 18 1.35 -28.45 5.55
N VAL A 19 1.42 -29.44 4.66
CA VAL A 19 0.72 -29.36 3.35
C VAL A 19 -0.80 -29.39 3.54
N GLY A 20 -1.29 -30.17 4.52
CA GLY A 20 -2.70 -30.19 4.88
C GLY A 20 -3.23 -28.85 5.42
N ASP A 21 -2.45 -28.19 6.27
CA ASP A 21 -2.73 -26.85 6.79
C ASP A 21 -2.75 -25.82 5.67
N LEU A 22 -1.74 -25.84 4.80
CA LEU A 22 -1.66 -24.94 3.65
C LEU A 22 -2.88 -25.12 2.74
N ARG A 23 -3.24 -26.36 2.40
CA ARG A 23 -4.43 -26.66 1.58
C ARG A 23 -5.70 -26.09 2.21
N ARG A 24 -5.87 -26.23 3.52
CA ARG A 24 -7.03 -25.69 4.23
C ARG A 24 -7.07 -24.17 4.16
N SER A 25 -5.95 -23.50 4.41
CA SER A 25 -5.84 -22.04 4.34
C SER A 25 -6.12 -21.52 2.93
N TRP A 26 -5.59 -22.16 1.89
CA TRP A 26 -5.88 -21.79 0.50
C TRP A 26 -7.34 -22.02 0.13
N GLN A 27 -7.93 -23.12 0.58
CA GLN A 27 -9.34 -23.41 0.32
C GLN A 27 -10.24 -22.36 0.95
N SER A 28 -9.99 -22.01 2.22
CA SER A 28 -10.70 -20.93 2.92
C SER A 28 -10.54 -19.59 2.20
N TRP A 29 -9.31 -19.24 1.80
CA TRP A 29 -9.05 -18.01 1.05
C TRP A 29 -9.80 -17.99 -0.29
N ALA A 30 -9.85 -19.11 -1.00
CA ALA A 30 -10.53 -19.21 -2.28
C ALA A 30 -12.05 -19.04 -2.12
N GLU A 31 -12.65 -19.65 -1.10
CA GLU A 31 -14.06 -19.50 -0.77
C GLU A 31 -14.40 -18.04 -0.41
N ASP A 32 -13.62 -17.42 0.48
CA ASP A 32 -13.75 -16.00 0.82
C ASP A 32 -13.62 -15.10 -0.41
N HIS A 33 -12.70 -15.42 -1.31
CA HIS A 33 -12.47 -14.66 -2.53
C HIS A 33 -13.67 -14.77 -3.49
N ILE A 34 -14.26 -15.95 -3.63
CA ILE A 34 -15.48 -16.15 -4.43
C ILE A 34 -16.62 -15.29 -3.86
N ASP A 35 -16.83 -15.29 -2.54
CA ASP A 35 -17.90 -14.51 -1.92
C ASP A 35 -17.67 -13.00 -2.00
N TYR A 36 -16.41 -12.55 -1.95
CA TYR A 36 -16.05 -11.16 -2.24
C TYR A 36 -16.36 -10.78 -3.69
N GLN A 37 -15.95 -11.61 -4.67
CA GLN A 37 -16.18 -11.33 -6.09
C GLN A 37 -17.67 -11.34 -6.46
N ARG A 38 -18.50 -12.12 -5.75
CA ARG A 38 -19.96 -12.10 -5.94
C ARG A 38 -20.61 -10.75 -5.62
N GLN A 39 -20.01 -9.96 -4.75
CA GLN A 39 -20.51 -8.63 -4.35
C GLN A 39 -19.93 -7.50 -5.22
N ASN A 40 -18.91 -7.80 -6.02
CA ASN A 40 -18.23 -6.84 -6.87
C ASN A 40 -19.09 -6.51 -8.10
N PRO A 41 -19.50 -5.25 -8.30
CA PRO A 41 -20.32 -4.85 -9.45
C PRO A 41 -19.59 -4.97 -10.80
N PHE A 42 -18.29 -5.25 -10.80
CA PHE A 42 -17.47 -5.47 -11.99
C PHE A 42 -17.23 -6.96 -12.32
N SER A 43 -17.86 -7.88 -11.59
CA SER A 43 -17.77 -9.33 -11.84
C SER A 43 -18.81 -9.79 -12.87
N ASN A 44 -18.44 -10.76 -13.71
CA ASN A 44 -19.27 -11.28 -14.82
C ASN A 44 -20.41 -12.22 -14.37
N ASP A 45 -20.56 -12.49 -13.07
CA ASP A 45 -21.63 -13.35 -12.53
C ASP A 45 -22.96 -12.59 -12.53
N SER A 46 -23.76 -12.85 -13.56
CA SER A 46 -25.08 -12.30 -13.88
C SER A 46 -26.21 -12.63 -12.89
N LYS A 47 -25.96 -12.56 -11.58
CA LYS A 47 -27.04 -12.61 -10.59
C LYS A 47 -27.62 -11.22 -10.37
N PRO A 48 -28.95 -11.07 -10.20
CA PRO A 48 -29.53 -9.79 -9.85
C PRO A 48 -28.90 -9.35 -8.54
N VAL A 49 -28.08 -8.30 -8.62
CA VAL A 49 -27.49 -7.56 -7.51
C VAL A 49 -28.50 -7.60 -6.36
N THR A 50 -28.26 -8.44 -5.35
CA THR A 50 -28.95 -8.32 -4.07
C THR A 50 -28.48 -6.98 -3.55
N LYS A 51 -29.26 -5.95 -3.90
CA LYS A 51 -29.13 -4.53 -3.57
C LYS A 51 -27.83 -4.30 -2.83
N SER A 52 -26.74 -4.13 -3.57
CA SER A 52 -25.55 -3.59 -2.96
C SER A 52 -26.06 -2.32 -2.28
N VAL A 53 -25.96 -2.26 -0.96
CA VAL A 53 -26.27 -1.05 -0.18
C VAL A 53 -25.12 -0.09 -0.49
N HIS A 54 -24.99 0.26 -1.78
CA HIS A 54 -24.15 1.34 -2.19
C HIS A 54 -24.84 2.57 -1.62
N PRO A 55 -24.08 3.40 -0.89
CA PRO A 55 -24.57 4.69 -0.51
C PRO A 55 -25.12 5.39 -1.75
N GLN A 56 -26.25 6.05 -1.63
CA GLN A 56 -26.74 6.91 -2.69
C GLN A 56 -25.83 8.14 -2.77
N ARG A 57 -25.76 8.74 -3.95
CA ARG A 57 -25.05 10.01 -4.11
C ARG A 57 -25.68 11.04 -3.15
N GLY A 58 -24.90 11.54 -2.20
CA GLY A 58 -25.36 12.44 -1.13
C GLY A 58 -25.30 11.82 0.27
N ASP A 59 -25.17 10.50 0.38
CA ASP A 59 -24.92 9.85 1.66
C ASP A 59 -23.50 10.16 2.15
N PRO A 60 -23.28 10.39 3.46
CA PRO A 60 -21.95 10.70 4.02
C PRO A 60 -20.89 9.61 3.80
N ILE A 61 -21.36 8.37 3.61
CA ILE A 61 -20.53 7.19 3.35
C ILE A 61 -20.29 6.96 1.85
N TYR A 62 -20.91 7.73 0.95
CA TYR A 62 -20.66 7.65 -0.49
C TYR A 62 -19.20 8.00 -0.81
N GLY A 63 -18.52 7.15 -1.58
CA GLY A 63 -17.11 7.32 -1.92
C GLY A 63 -16.14 7.03 -0.77
N ARG A 64 -16.62 6.55 0.39
CA ARG A 64 -15.75 6.11 1.48
C ARG A 64 -15.55 4.60 1.45
N PRO A 65 -14.32 4.10 1.67
CA PRO A 65 -14.09 2.69 1.84
C PRO A 65 -14.77 2.19 3.13
N PRO A 66 -15.06 0.87 3.24
CA PRO A 66 -15.57 0.29 4.47
C PRO A 66 -14.63 0.56 5.65
N GLU A 67 -15.21 0.84 6.82
CA GLU A 67 -14.47 1.09 8.05
C GLU A 67 -13.68 -0.16 8.48
N GLY A 68 -12.43 0.04 8.90
CA GLY A 68 -11.48 -1.01 9.24
C GLY A 68 -10.90 -1.75 8.03
N SER A 69 -11.28 -1.39 6.79
CA SER A 69 -10.74 -2.06 5.61
C SER A 69 -9.29 -1.63 5.32
N LYS A 70 -8.53 -2.50 4.66
CA LYS A 70 -7.19 -2.15 4.17
C LYS A 70 -7.21 -0.95 3.21
N THR A 71 -8.31 -0.73 2.50
CA THR A 71 -8.46 0.44 1.60
C THR A 71 -8.59 1.73 2.40
N GLU A 72 -9.28 1.72 3.53
CA GLU A 72 -9.33 2.86 4.44
C GLU A 72 -7.93 3.20 4.98
N GLN A 73 -7.19 2.19 5.44
CA GLN A 73 -5.83 2.40 5.94
C GLN A 73 -4.92 2.99 4.86
N ARG A 74 -4.93 2.42 3.64
CA ARG A 74 -4.16 2.97 2.51
C ARG A 74 -4.55 4.41 2.20
N GLY A 75 -5.84 4.75 2.32
CA GLY A 75 -6.31 6.14 2.17
C GLY A 75 -5.73 7.07 3.23
N LYS A 76 -5.71 6.66 4.50
CA LYS A 76 -5.11 7.42 5.62
C LYS A 76 -3.60 7.60 5.42
N ASP A 77 -2.91 6.53 5.02
CA ASP A 77 -1.46 6.54 4.78
C ASP A 77 -1.11 7.49 3.62
N ALA A 78 -1.83 7.38 2.50
CA ALA A 78 -1.64 8.25 1.34
C ALA A 78 -1.94 9.72 1.66
N HIS A 79 -3.02 9.99 2.41
CA HIS A 79 -3.36 11.34 2.84
C HIS A 79 -2.25 11.95 3.71
N THR A 80 -1.74 11.18 4.67
CA THR A 80 -0.64 11.60 5.53
C THR A 80 0.64 11.85 4.73
N HIS A 81 0.94 10.98 3.77
CA HIS A 81 2.14 11.10 2.94
C HIS A 81 2.10 12.35 2.07
N VAL A 82 1.03 12.54 1.29
CA VAL A 82 0.84 13.72 0.43
C VAL A 82 0.78 14.99 1.26
N GLY A 83 0.13 14.97 2.44
CA GLY A 83 0.08 16.11 3.34
C GLY A 83 1.48 16.61 3.74
N LYS A 84 2.39 15.69 4.06
CA LYS A 84 3.79 16.02 4.37
C LYS A 84 4.53 16.63 3.18
N GLU A 85 4.35 16.08 1.98
CA GLU A 85 4.98 16.61 0.76
C GLU A 85 4.48 18.03 0.45
N VAL A 86 3.19 18.30 0.66
CA VAL A 86 2.61 19.64 0.47
C VAL A 86 3.13 20.62 1.52
N GLU A 87 3.22 20.20 2.79
CA GLU A 87 3.79 21.03 3.86
C GLU A 87 5.25 21.41 3.59
N GLU A 88 6.05 20.44 3.14
CA GLU A 88 7.44 20.64 2.73
C GLU A 88 7.54 21.61 1.54
N LEU A 89 6.71 21.42 0.51
CA LEU A 89 6.66 22.34 -0.63
C LEU A 89 6.32 23.77 -0.19
N CYS A 90 5.34 23.94 0.70
CA CYS A 90 4.99 25.25 1.24
C CYS A 90 6.14 25.86 2.06
N LEU A 91 6.91 25.05 2.78
CA LEU A 91 8.09 25.53 3.51
C LEU A 91 9.18 26.01 2.54
N ILE A 92 9.45 25.24 1.49
CA ILE A 92 10.39 25.61 0.44
C ILE A 92 9.95 26.93 -0.18
N MET A 93 8.70 27.03 -0.65
CA MET A 93 8.16 28.25 -1.26
C MET A 93 8.27 29.46 -0.34
N ARG A 94 8.00 29.32 0.97
CA ARG A 94 8.17 30.41 1.94
C ARG A 94 9.62 30.85 2.11
N ASN A 95 10.57 29.94 1.92
CA ASN A 95 11.99 30.21 2.09
C ASN A 95 12.62 30.83 0.84
N ILE A 96 12.22 30.39 -0.36
CA ILE A 96 12.81 30.84 -1.63
C ILE A 96 11.95 31.87 -2.38
N GLY A 97 10.68 32.01 -2.03
CA GLY A 97 9.74 32.88 -2.72
C GLY A 97 9.89 34.35 -2.33
N GLU A 98 9.49 35.22 -3.25
CA GLU A 98 9.51 36.66 -3.03
C GLU A 98 8.26 37.07 -2.26
N LYS A 99 8.45 37.86 -1.20
CA LYS A 99 7.34 38.38 -0.42
C LYS A 99 6.74 39.58 -1.17
N GLY A 100 5.48 39.45 -1.56
CA GLY A 100 4.71 40.55 -2.13
C GLY A 100 4.35 41.61 -1.08
N ASP A 101 3.97 42.79 -1.56
CA ASP A 101 3.57 43.92 -0.71
C ASP A 101 2.32 43.63 0.15
N ASP A 102 1.52 42.64 -0.27
CA ASP A 102 0.33 42.12 0.44
C ASP A 102 0.68 41.10 1.53
N GLY A 103 1.95 40.73 1.66
CA GLY A 103 2.44 39.73 2.61
C GLY A 103 2.29 38.28 2.14
N ASN A 104 1.73 38.04 0.95
CA ASN A 104 1.70 36.72 0.33
C ASN A 104 3.08 36.42 -0.29
N VAL A 105 3.48 35.16 -0.24
CA VAL A 105 4.71 34.72 -0.90
C VAL A 105 4.35 34.31 -2.32
N LEU A 106 4.86 35.06 -3.29
CA LEU A 106 4.70 34.76 -4.71
C LEU A 106 5.91 33.93 -5.14
N PHE A 107 5.60 32.87 -5.87
CA PHE A 107 6.61 31.95 -6.32
C PHE A 107 6.30 31.55 -7.76
N SER A 108 7.26 31.76 -8.68
CA SER A 108 7.08 31.41 -10.09
C SER A 108 7.46 29.94 -10.30
N CYS A 109 6.51 29.13 -10.82
CA CYS A 109 6.70 27.69 -11.01
C CYS A 109 7.98 27.33 -11.79
N LEU A 110 8.45 28.23 -12.66
CA LEU A 110 9.66 28.07 -13.48
C LEU A 110 10.97 28.12 -12.68
N LEU A 111 10.98 28.67 -11.46
CA LEU A 111 12.19 28.73 -10.62
C LEU A 111 12.41 27.42 -9.83
N LEU A 112 11.39 26.56 -9.65
CA LEU A 112 11.56 25.25 -8.99
C LEU A 112 12.40 24.30 -9.82
N SER A 113 12.32 24.38 -11.16
CA SER A 113 13.01 23.42 -12.02
C SER A 113 14.53 23.56 -12.02
N GLN A 114 15.08 24.73 -11.65
CA GLN A 114 16.53 24.95 -11.66
C GLN A 114 17.16 24.69 -10.29
N GLU A 115 16.57 25.21 -9.20
CA GLU A 115 17.15 25.06 -7.85
C GLU A 115 16.86 23.69 -7.20
N VAL A 116 15.66 23.12 -7.39
CA VAL A 116 15.33 21.78 -6.86
C VAL A 116 16.14 20.69 -7.57
N TYR A 117 16.39 20.85 -8.87
CA TYR A 117 17.22 19.93 -9.66
C TYR A 117 18.66 19.82 -9.10
N MET A 118 19.27 20.96 -8.75
CA MET A 118 20.63 20.98 -8.22
C MET A 118 20.72 20.42 -6.79
N ALA A 119 19.72 20.66 -5.94
CA ALA A 119 19.69 20.16 -4.56
C ALA A 119 19.51 18.63 -4.46
N VAL A 120 18.66 18.03 -5.30
CA VAL A 120 18.42 16.57 -5.29
C VAL A 120 19.55 15.79 -5.98
N SER A 121 20.22 16.38 -6.98
CA SER A 121 21.40 15.77 -7.64
C SER A 121 22.68 15.76 -6.79
N ALA A 122 22.71 16.51 -5.67
CA ALA A 122 23.89 16.67 -4.83
C ALA A 122 24.00 15.62 -3.70
N VAL A 123 23.10 14.62 -3.63
CA VAL A 123 23.24 13.50 -2.69
C VAL A 123 24.25 12.51 -3.29
N PRO A 124 25.48 12.39 -2.77
CA PRO A 124 26.39 11.37 -3.24
C PRO A 124 25.81 10.00 -2.87
N PHE A 125 25.61 9.15 -3.87
CA PHE A 125 25.37 7.73 -3.70
C PHE A 125 26.61 7.12 -3.03
N ALA A 126 26.64 7.11 -1.69
CA ALA A 126 27.67 6.44 -0.91
C ALA A 126 27.43 4.92 -0.97
N GLY A 127 27.79 4.31 -2.10
CA GLY A 127 27.90 2.87 -2.22
C GLY A 127 29.13 2.40 -1.45
N ASN A 128 28.92 1.83 -0.25
CA ASN A 128 29.93 1.05 0.44
C ASN A 128 30.17 -0.25 -0.33
N LEU A 129 31.22 -0.28 -1.16
CA LEU A 129 31.81 -1.49 -1.73
C LEU A 129 33.09 -1.82 -0.95
N GLU A 130 32.94 -2.40 0.23
CA GLU A 130 34.03 -3.07 0.94
C GLU A 130 33.48 -4.44 1.38
N GLY A 131 33.73 -5.46 0.56
CA GLY A 131 33.58 -6.87 0.94
C GLY A 131 34.97 -7.45 1.23
N PRO A 132 35.12 -8.35 2.22
CA PRO A 132 36.43 -8.80 2.68
C PRO A 132 37.11 -9.76 1.70
N LEU A 133 38.44 -9.70 1.72
CA LEU A 133 39.43 -10.45 0.92
C LEU A 133 39.25 -11.97 0.93
#